data_AF-K2D4P0-F1
#
_entry.id   AF-K2D4P0-F1
#
_cell.length_a   1.000
_cell.length_b   1.000
_cell.length_c   1.000
_cell.angle_alpha   90.00
_cell.angle_beta   90.00
_cell.angle_gamma   90.00
#
_symmetry.space_group_name_H-M   'P 1'
#
loop_
_entity.id
_entity.type
_entity.pdbx_description
1 polymer ?
#
loop_
_entity_poly.entity_id
_entity_poly.type
_entity_poly.pdbx_seq_one_letter_code
_entity_poly.pdbx_strand_id
1 'polypeptide(L)'
;MHIENFETGEVKQTTDISGQTVFIGLNNGTYRAWVEGPNENYSNILNIRTIELTQGNSSKTENFTLNSLSLTLSGTITHPGISAGGNVEVELFAGSPNGWFSKVVTLENDGSTNFALKAGAGEYNVGIRQSLKNEFSKT
;
A
#
# COMPACT_ATOMS: atom_id res chain seq x y z
N MET A 1 -8.41 4.99 -2.13
CA MET A 1 -7.80 5.86 -3.16
C MET A 1 -6.91 6.88 -2.48
N HIS A 2 -5.76 7.13 -3.06
CA HIS A 2 -4.71 8.00 -2.52
C HIS A 2 -4.34 9.04 -3.57
N ILE A 3 -4.01 10.24 -3.10
CA ILE A 3 -3.39 11.26 -3.91
C ILE A 3 -2.32 11.97 -3.07
N GLU A 4 -1.11 12.06 -3.58
CA GLU A 4 0.05 12.64 -2.91
C GLU A 4 0.62 13.76 -3.76
N ASN A 5 0.96 14.87 -3.10
CA ASN A 5 1.89 15.86 -3.63
C ASN A 5 3.07 15.94 -2.66
N PHE A 6 4.30 15.90 -3.18
CA PHE A 6 5.51 15.84 -2.35
C PHE A 6 5.71 17.08 -1.45
N GLU A 7 5.06 18.20 -1.76
CA GLU A 7 5.12 19.43 -0.98
C GLU A 7 4.02 19.49 0.09
N THR A 8 2.82 18.97 -0.20
CA THR A 8 1.65 19.10 0.68
C THR A 8 1.25 17.80 1.39
N GLY A 9 1.89 16.68 1.05
CA GLY A 9 1.63 15.35 1.61
C GLY A 9 0.53 14.57 0.90
N GLU A 10 0.13 13.48 1.55
CA GLU A 10 -0.84 12.50 1.06
C GLU A 10 -2.24 12.74 1.63
N VAL A 11 -3.25 12.61 0.78
CA VAL A 11 -4.67 12.52 1.16
C VAL A 11 -5.23 11.18 0.70
N LYS A 12 -5.92 10.49 1.62
CA LYS A 12 -6.59 9.21 1.37
C LYS A 12 -8.09 9.34 1.50
N GLN A 13 -8.82 8.69 0.60
CA GLN A 13 -10.28 8.58 0.66
C GLN A 13 -10.73 7.19 0.23
N THR A 14 -11.74 6.64 0.91
CA THR A 14 -12.35 5.36 0.53
C THR A 14 -13.28 5.57 -0.67
N THR A 15 -13.20 4.65 -1.63
CA THR A 15 -14.06 4.66 -2.81
C THR A 15 -15.48 4.27 -2.42
N ASP A 16 -16.47 4.98 -2.97
CA ASP A 16 -17.88 4.71 -2.68
C ASP A 16 -18.37 3.41 -3.34
N ILE A 17 -19.63 3.05 -3.07
CA ILE A 17 -20.25 1.82 -3.61
C ILE A 17 -20.35 1.81 -5.14
N SER A 18 -20.26 2.98 -5.78
CA SER A 18 -20.27 3.11 -7.23
C SER A 18 -18.88 2.97 -7.86
N GLY A 19 -17.83 2.81 -7.06
CA GLY A 19 -16.46 2.76 -7.54
C GLY A 19 -15.85 4.14 -7.79
N GLN A 20 -16.45 5.21 -7.27
CA GLN A 20 -15.97 6.59 -7.50
C GLN A 20 -15.32 7.21 -6.26
N THR A 21 -14.42 8.17 -6.49
CA THR A 21 -13.77 8.98 -5.47
C THR A 21 -13.48 10.36 -6.04
N VAL A 22 -13.74 11.41 -5.27
CA VAL A 22 -13.55 12.81 -5.70
C VAL A 22 -12.73 13.56 -4.65
N PHE A 23 -11.57 14.06 -5.06
CA PHE A 23 -10.76 14.97 -4.26
C PHE A 23 -11.06 16.42 -4.68
N ILE A 24 -11.40 17.27 -3.69
CA ILE A 24 -11.70 18.69 -3.90
C ILE A 24 -10.73 19.56 -3.07
N GLY A 25 -10.57 20.82 -3.45
CA GLY A 25 -9.72 21.77 -2.73
C GLY A 25 -8.21 21.54 -2.90
N LEU A 26 -7.80 20.80 -3.93
CA LEU A 26 -6.41 20.60 -4.28
C LEU A 26 -5.82 21.87 -4.91
N ASN A 27 -4.63 22.25 -4.48
CA ASN A 27 -3.89 23.36 -5.08
C ASN A 27 -3.35 22.97 -6.47
N ASN A 28 -2.95 23.96 -7.26
CA ASN A 28 -2.18 23.70 -8.48
C ASN A 28 -0.88 22.96 -8.13
N GLY A 29 -0.52 21.97 -8.94
CA GLY A 29 0.68 21.16 -8.71
C GLY A 29 0.61 19.80 -9.40
N THR A 30 1.67 19.02 -9.23
CA THR A 30 1.80 17.66 -9.74
C THR A 30 1.56 16.66 -8.60
N TYR A 31 0.65 15.73 -8.83
CA TYR A 31 0.23 14.72 -7.87
C TYR A 31 0.52 13.31 -8.39
N ARG A 32 0.79 12.38 -7.49
CA ARG A 32 0.75 10.94 -7.73
C ARG A 32 -0.52 10.39 -7.13
N ALA A 33 -1.31 9.70 -7.94
CA ALA A 33 -2.56 9.09 -7.50
C ALA A 33 -2.51 7.57 -7.68
N TRP A 34 -3.00 6.81 -6.70
CA TRP A 34 -3.06 5.35 -6.76
C TRP A 34 -4.23 4.80 -5.93
N VAL A 35 -4.66 3.58 -6.27
CA VAL A 35 -5.65 2.83 -5.49
C VAL A 35 -4.97 1.73 -4.69
N GLU A 36 -5.39 1.52 -3.45
CA GLU A 36 -5.10 0.29 -2.71
C GLU A 36 -6.29 -0.65 -2.83
N GLY A 37 -6.02 -1.96 -2.93
CA GLY A 37 -7.07 -2.97 -2.87
C GLY A 37 -7.80 -2.92 -1.53
N PRO A 38 -9.11 -3.27 -1.48
CA PRO A 38 -9.87 -3.28 -0.23
C PRO A 38 -9.36 -4.35 0.77
N ASN A 39 -8.60 -5.33 0.29
CA ASN A 39 -7.91 -6.34 1.07
C ASN A 39 -6.79 -6.97 0.25
N GLU A 40 -6.06 -7.90 0.85
CA GLU A 40 -4.93 -8.61 0.25
C GLU A 40 -5.27 -9.44 -1.00
N ASN A 41 -6.54 -9.64 -1.38
CA ASN A 41 -6.89 -10.40 -2.58
C ASN A 41 -6.89 -9.57 -3.86
N TYR A 42 -6.68 -8.25 -3.78
CA TYR A 42 -6.71 -7.35 -4.94
C TYR A 42 -5.40 -6.59 -5.10
N SER A 43 -5.05 -6.27 -6.33
CA SER A 43 -3.86 -5.48 -6.65
C SER A 43 -4.09 -4.51 -7.79
N ASN A 44 -3.35 -3.42 -7.76
CA ASN A 44 -3.31 -2.37 -8.74
C ASN A 44 -1.98 -2.33 -9.49
N ILE A 45 -1.30 -3.47 -9.72
CA ILE A 45 -0.10 -3.65 -10.58
C ILE A 45 0.08 -2.44 -11.53
N LEU A 46 1.06 -1.56 -11.23
CA LEU A 46 1.45 -0.35 -12.00
C LEU A 46 0.50 0.85 -12.03
N ASN A 47 -0.52 0.94 -11.18
CA ASN A 47 -1.56 1.95 -11.32
C ASN A 47 -1.29 3.24 -10.54
N ILE A 48 -0.06 3.76 -10.62
CA ILE A 48 0.22 5.15 -10.24
C ILE A 48 -0.06 6.03 -11.45
N ARG A 49 -0.79 7.12 -11.25
CA ARG A 49 -1.09 8.12 -12.28
C ARG A 49 -0.52 9.46 -11.84
N THR A 50 0.15 10.13 -12.77
CA THR A 50 0.56 11.53 -12.58
C THR A 50 -0.61 12.43 -12.98
N ILE A 51 -1.05 13.25 -12.04
CA ILE A 51 -2.12 14.24 -12.23
C ILE A 51 -1.49 15.62 -12.11
N GLU A 52 -1.62 16.44 -13.15
CA GLU A 52 -1.17 17.83 -13.13
C GLU A 52 -2.39 18.74 -13.09
N LEU A 53 -2.47 19.57 -12.05
CA LEU A 53 -3.50 20.60 -11.91
C LEU A 53 -2.87 21.97 -12.11
N THR A 54 -3.46 22.77 -13.00
CA THR A 54 -3.03 24.14 -13.29
C THR A 54 -4.23 25.07 -13.29
N GLN A 55 -3.99 26.39 -13.32
CA GLN A 55 -5.08 27.37 -13.37
C GLN A 55 -5.98 27.20 -14.61
N GLY A 56 -5.43 26.76 -15.74
CA GLY A 56 -6.19 26.49 -16.97
C GLY A 56 -6.74 25.06 -17.08
N ASN A 57 -6.34 24.17 -16.17
CA ASN A 57 -6.79 22.77 -16.12
C ASN A 57 -6.90 22.33 -14.66
N SER A 58 -7.99 22.72 -14.02
CA SER A 58 -8.22 22.56 -12.57
C SER A 58 -8.90 21.25 -12.19
N SER A 59 -9.14 20.35 -13.14
CA SER A 59 -9.78 19.06 -12.89
C SER A 59 -9.24 17.98 -13.82
N LYS A 60 -9.09 16.75 -13.30
CA LYS A 60 -8.68 15.59 -14.10
C LYS A 60 -9.38 14.33 -13.61
N THR A 61 -9.79 13.47 -14.54
CA THR A 61 -10.39 12.17 -14.26
C THR A 61 -9.42 11.07 -14.67
N GLU A 62 -9.22 10.08 -13.82
CA GLU A 62 -8.36 8.93 -14.04
C GLU A 62 -9.11 7.64 -13.67
N ASN A 63 -8.96 6.60 -14.48
CA ASN A 63 -9.55 5.29 -14.20
C ASN A 63 -8.49 4.36 -13.62
N PHE A 64 -8.84 3.69 -12.53
CA PHE A 64 -7.99 2.70 -11.87
C PHE A 64 -8.66 1.32 -11.89
N THR A 65 -7.90 0.30 -12.26
CA THR A 65 -8.32 -1.10 -12.27
C THR A 65 -7.60 -1.87 -11.17
N LEU A 66 -8.37 -2.65 -10.42
CA LEU A 66 -7.88 -3.64 -9.47
C LEU A 66 -8.08 -5.05 -10.05
N ASN A 67 -7.03 -5.85 -10.04
CA ASN A 67 -7.04 -7.25 -10.47
C ASN A 67 -7.07 -8.17 -9.24
N SER A 68 -7.85 -9.25 -9.32
CA SER A 68 -7.82 -10.31 -8.32
C SER A 68 -6.49 -11.05 -8.36
N LEU A 69 -5.91 -11.31 -7.19
CA LEU A 69 -4.69 -12.08 -7.03
C LEU A 69 -5.00 -13.57 -6.91
N SER A 70 -4.22 -14.40 -7.60
CA SER A 70 -4.43 -15.85 -7.65
C SER A 70 -3.34 -16.66 -6.95
N LEU A 71 -2.14 -16.11 -6.75
CA LEU A 71 -1.01 -16.83 -6.17
C LEU A 71 -0.70 -16.37 -4.75
N THR A 72 -0.01 -17.22 -3.99
CA THR A 72 0.41 -16.94 -2.61
C THR A 72 1.90 -17.15 -2.48
N LEU A 73 2.61 -16.12 -2.06
CA LEU A 73 3.99 -16.19 -1.57
C LEU A 73 3.94 -16.52 -0.08
N SER A 74 4.52 -17.65 0.31
CA SER A 74 4.54 -18.11 1.70
C SER A 74 5.97 -18.32 2.19
N GLY A 75 6.18 -18.13 3.48
CA GLY A 75 7.47 -18.37 4.11
C GLY A 75 7.43 -18.18 5.62
N THR A 76 8.62 -18.10 6.21
CA THR A 76 8.81 -17.98 7.65
C THR A 76 9.80 -16.87 7.95
N ILE A 77 9.45 -15.99 8.88
CA ILE A 77 10.33 -14.97 9.45
C ILE A 77 10.97 -15.57 10.71
N THR A 78 12.28 -15.72 10.75
CA THR A 78 13.01 -16.08 11.98
C THR A 78 13.46 -14.82 12.70
N HIS A 79 13.24 -14.74 14.01
CA HIS A 79 13.59 -13.56 14.81
C HIS A 79 13.96 -13.95 16.26
N PRO A 80 14.65 -13.10 17.04
CA PRO A 80 15.14 -13.46 18.38
C PRO A 80 14.05 -13.60 19.46
N GLY A 81 12.78 -13.70 19.07
CA GLY A 81 11.63 -13.56 19.96
C GLY A 81 11.23 -12.10 20.18
N ILE A 82 10.03 -11.90 20.73
CA ILE A 82 9.54 -10.60 21.18
C ILE A 82 9.35 -10.67 22.70
N SER A 83 9.41 -9.56 23.42
CA SER A 83 9.14 -9.59 24.87
C SER A 83 7.69 -10.02 25.11
N ALA A 84 7.42 -10.77 26.18
CA ALA A 84 6.05 -11.12 26.56
C ALA A 84 5.19 -9.85 26.72
N GLY A 85 4.12 -9.75 25.92
CA GLY A 85 3.25 -8.56 25.84
C GLY A 85 3.72 -7.46 24.87
N GLY A 86 4.82 -7.68 24.16
CA GLY A 86 5.25 -6.81 23.06
C GLY A 86 4.46 -7.08 21.78
N ASN A 87 4.08 -6.02 21.07
CA ASN A 87 3.54 -6.11 19.72
C ASN A 87 4.57 -5.55 18.75
N VAL A 88 5.29 -6.43 18.06
CA VAL A 88 6.20 -6.03 16.98
C VAL A 88 5.49 -6.33 15.66
N GLU A 89 5.23 -5.27 14.90
CA GLU A 89 4.70 -5.38 13.55
C GLU A 89 5.80 -5.15 12.53
N VAL A 90 5.86 -6.04 11.54
CA VAL A 90 6.71 -5.89 10.37
C VAL A 90 5.85 -5.85 9.12
N GLU A 91 6.27 -5.05 8.15
CA GLU A 91 5.71 -5.07 6.82
C GLU A 91 6.54 -6.04 5.96
N LEU A 92 5.90 -7.12 5.52
CA LEU A 92 6.40 -7.93 4.42
C LEU A 92 6.08 -7.21 3.11
N PHE A 93 7.04 -7.19 2.19
CA PHE A 93 6.82 -6.64 0.86
C PHE A 93 7.34 -7.57 -0.23
N ALA A 94 6.69 -7.49 -1.39
CA ALA A 94 7.13 -8.07 -2.66
C ALA A 94 7.04 -6.98 -3.72
N GLY A 95 8.19 -6.52 -4.21
CA GLY A 95 8.30 -5.46 -5.21
C GLY A 95 8.86 -6.00 -6.53
N SER A 96 8.24 -5.60 -7.64
CA SER A 96 8.74 -5.84 -8.99
C SER A 96 8.46 -4.63 -9.88
N PRO A 97 9.05 -4.56 -11.08
CA PRO A 97 8.66 -3.56 -12.07
C PRO A 97 7.16 -3.58 -12.39
N ASN A 98 6.48 -4.70 -12.14
CA ASN A 98 5.04 -4.84 -12.40
C ASN A 98 4.19 -4.47 -11.18
N GLY A 99 4.75 -4.23 -9.99
CA GLY A 99 3.93 -3.78 -8.88
C GLY A 99 4.54 -4.00 -7.51
N TRP A 100 3.86 -3.44 -6.52
CA TRP A 100 4.23 -3.54 -5.11
C TRP A 100 3.10 -4.20 -4.34
N PHE A 101 3.45 -5.19 -3.52
CA PHE A 101 2.54 -5.92 -2.66
C PHE A 101 3.10 -5.87 -1.25
N SER A 102 2.27 -5.60 -0.25
CA SER A 102 2.73 -5.70 1.13
C SER A 102 1.63 -6.12 2.09
N LYS A 103 2.07 -6.65 3.23
CA LYS A 103 1.21 -7.08 4.33
C LYS A 103 1.92 -6.83 5.64
N VAL A 104 1.21 -6.21 6.57
CA VAL A 104 1.66 -6.11 7.96
C VAL A 104 1.35 -7.42 8.66
N VAL A 105 2.36 -7.99 9.33
CA VAL A 105 2.19 -9.13 10.23
C VAL A 105 2.70 -8.76 11.61
N THR A 106 1.99 -9.23 12.63
CA THR A 106 2.45 -9.21 14.01
C THR A 106 3.34 -10.43 14.23
N LEU A 107 4.54 -10.22 14.76
CA LEU A 107 5.44 -11.33 15.08
C LEU A 107 4.86 -12.18 16.22
N GLU A 108 5.05 -13.49 16.14
CA GLU A 108 4.66 -14.45 17.18
C GLU A 108 5.74 -14.49 18.27
N ASN A 109 5.35 -14.82 19.51
CA ASN A 109 6.30 -14.88 20.63
C ASN A 109 6.97 -16.27 20.79
N ASP A 110 7.40 -16.87 19.68
CA ASP A 110 8.06 -18.18 19.67
C ASP A 110 9.38 -18.19 18.86
N GLY A 111 9.85 -17.01 18.41
CA GLY A 111 11.08 -16.84 17.64
C GLY A 111 10.92 -17.10 16.14
N SER A 112 9.69 -17.34 15.68
CA SER A 112 9.36 -17.56 14.29
C SER A 112 8.02 -16.91 13.96
N THR A 113 7.74 -16.61 12.70
CA THR A 113 6.41 -16.16 12.28
C THR A 113 6.16 -16.59 10.86
N ASN A 114 5.17 -17.45 10.64
CA ASN A 114 4.77 -17.83 9.29
C ASN A 114 3.99 -16.71 8.61
N PHE A 115 4.19 -16.54 7.31
CA PHE A 115 3.46 -15.54 6.54
C PHE A 115 2.92 -16.10 5.23
N ALA A 116 1.87 -15.44 4.76
CA ALA A 116 1.29 -15.62 3.43
C ALA A 116 0.93 -14.24 2.86
N LEU A 117 1.47 -13.93 1.68
CA LEU A 117 1.23 -12.71 0.93
C LEU A 117 0.66 -13.10 -0.45
N LYS A 118 -0.53 -12.60 -0.77
CA LYS A 118 -1.10 -12.78 -2.11
C LYS A 118 -0.34 -11.93 -3.12
N ALA A 119 -0.02 -12.52 -4.26
CA ALA A 119 0.67 -11.84 -5.36
C ALA A 119 0.17 -12.39 -6.71
N GLY A 120 0.44 -11.64 -7.78
CA GLY A 120 0.22 -12.10 -9.15
C GLY A 120 1.33 -13.07 -9.59
N ALA A 121 1.23 -13.58 -10.80
CA ALA A 121 2.35 -14.27 -11.43
C ALA A 121 3.48 -13.27 -11.72
N GLY A 122 4.71 -13.63 -11.35
CA GLY A 122 5.87 -12.80 -11.62
C GLY A 122 7.07 -13.13 -10.73
N GLU A 123 8.19 -12.51 -11.06
CA GLU A 123 9.39 -12.48 -10.22
C GLU A 123 9.36 -11.23 -9.34
N TYR A 124 9.75 -11.40 -8.07
CA TYR A 124 9.65 -10.36 -7.05
C TYR A 124 10.92 -10.27 -6.22
N ASN A 125 11.33 -9.05 -5.88
CA ASN A 125 12.22 -8.80 -4.76
C ASN A 125 11.37 -8.80 -3.49
N VAL A 126 11.58 -9.80 -2.64
CA VAL A 126 10.85 -9.94 -1.37
C VAL A 126 11.71 -9.46 -0.21
N GLY A 127 11.07 -8.89 0.80
CA GLY A 127 11.76 -8.45 2.00
C GLY A 127 10.81 -8.12 3.15
N ILE A 128 11.42 -7.74 4.26
CA ILE A 128 10.72 -7.29 5.47
C ILE A 128 11.29 -5.95 5.89
N ARG A 129 10.44 -5.05 6.40
CA ARG A 129 10.85 -3.79 7.04
C ARG A 129 9.96 -3.49 8.23
N GLN A 130 10.36 -2.53 9.06
CA GLN A 130 9.52 -2.07 10.16
C GLN A 130 8.20 -1.49 9.63
N SER A 131 7.08 -1.81 10.28
CA SER A 131 5.77 -1.27 9.92
C SER A 131 5.73 0.25 10.14
N LEU A 132 5.37 1.01 9.10
CA LEU A 132 5.24 2.48 9.15
C LEU A 132 3.99 2.95 9.92
N LYS A 133 3.10 2.05 10.36
CA LYS A 133 1.90 2.42 11.14
C LYS A 133 2.22 3.09 12.49
N ASN A 134 3.45 3.00 12.99
CA ASN A 134 3.84 3.54 14.30
C ASN A 134 4.48 4.93 14.27
N GLU A 135 4.62 5.59 13.12
CA GLU A 135 5.26 6.93 13.07
C GLU A 135 4.34 8.10 13.46
N PHE A 136 3.02 7.86 13.61
CA PHE A 136 2.06 8.90 14.00
C PHE A 136 1.62 8.85 15.48
N SER A 137 2.20 7.97 16.30
CA SER A 137 1.94 7.93 17.75
C SER A 137 3.09 8.56 18.54
N LYS A 138 3.36 9.85 18.30
CA LYS A 138 3.97 10.72 19.30
C LYS A 138 3.07 11.93 19.52
N THR A 139 2.18 11.79 20.51
CA THR A 139 1.60 12.93 21.22
C THR A 139 1.77 12.67 22.70
#